data_AF-A0A2N5J8W4-F1
#
_entry.id   AF-A0A2N5J8W4-F1
#
_cell.length_a   1.000
_cell.length_b   1.000
_cell.length_c   1.000
_cell.angle_alpha   90.00
_cell.angle_beta   90.00
_cell.angle_gamma   90.00
#
_symmetry.space_group_name_H-M   'P 1'
#
loop_
_entity.id
_entity.type
_entity.pdbx_description
1 polymer ?
#
loop_
_entity_poly.entity_id
_entity_poly.type
_entity_poly.pdbx_seq_one_letter_code
_entity_poly.pdbx_strand_id
1 'polypeptide(L)'
;MPNKAFAERMRLPFVKRVLFSLAGSKLDRKARSQGKRYEFIFVQADGEQLRRITDIVRDRNVHPAVDPHMFRFDDIQTALKLVAGMGGRASGKIVVRF
;
A
#
# COMPACT_ATOMS: atom_id res chain seq x y z
N MET A 1 13.70 2.31 -0.54
CA MET A 1 14.68 1.53 0.25
C MET A 1 14.35 1.68 1.72
N PRO A 2 14.34 0.62 2.51
CA PRO A 2 14.15 0.75 3.96
C PRO A 2 15.27 1.58 4.58
N ASN A 3 14.95 2.37 5.60
CA ASN A 3 15.88 3.22 6.32
C ASN A 3 15.87 2.93 7.83
N LYS A 4 16.65 3.68 8.61
CA LYS A 4 16.69 3.55 10.07
C LYS A 4 15.29 3.69 10.69
N ALA A 5 14.51 4.67 10.25
CA ALA A 5 13.16 4.93 10.75
C ALA A 5 12.21 3.75 10.54
N PHE A 6 12.30 3.08 9.38
CA PHE A 6 11.57 1.82 9.15
C PHE A 6 11.97 0.73 10.17
N ALA A 7 13.27 0.54 10.39
CA ALA A 7 13.77 -0.50 11.29
C ALA A 7 13.36 -0.27 12.76
N GLU A 8 13.30 0.99 13.19
CA GLU A 8 12.80 1.39 14.50
C GLU A 8 11.30 1.12 14.64
N ARG A 9 10.50 1.51 13.64
CA ARG A 9 9.04 1.27 13.63
C ARG A 9 8.69 -0.22 13.65
N MET A 10 9.46 -1.03 12.92
CA MET A 10 9.32 -2.49 12.92
C MET A 10 9.96 -3.16 14.15
N ARG A 11 10.47 -2.39 15.12
CA ARG A 11 11.12 -2.87 16.35
C ARG A 11 12.24 -3.89 16.08
N LEU A 12 12.99 -3.71 14.99
CA LEU A 12 14.03 -4.65 14.60
C LEU A 12 15.24 -4.60 15.54
N PRO A 13 16.03 -5.69 15.64
CA PRO A 13 17.28 -5.73 16.40
C PRO A 13 18.29 -4.68 15.94
N PHE A 14 19.20 -4.29 16.84
CA PHE A 14 20.20 -3.25 16.61
C PHE A 14 21.00 -3.43 15.31
N VAL A 15 21.49 -4.65 15.04
CA VAL A 15 22.25 -4.98 13.83
C VAL A 15 21.47 -4.62 12.56
N LYS A 16 20.18 -4.97 12.51
CA LYS A 16 19.31 -4.64 11.37
C LYS A 16 19.07 -3.13 11.26
N ARG A 17 18.97 -2.40 12.39
CA ARG A 17 18.84 -0.94 12.37
C ARG A 17 20.05 -0.26 11.75
N VAL A 18 21.27 -0.72 12.08
CA VAL A 18 22.51 -0.20 11.48
C VAL A 18 22.53 -0.48 9.98
N LEU A 19 22.23 -1.71 9.56
CA LEU A 19 22.19 -2.09 8.15
C LEU A 19 21.21 -1.20 7.34
N PHE A 20 19.98 -1.02 7.83
CA PHE A 20 19.00 -0.18 7.15
C PHE A 20 19.34 1.31 7.22
N SER A 21 20.02 1.77 8.26
CA SER A 21 20.55 3.14 8.31
C SER A 21 21.53 3.40 7.18
N LEU A 22 22.43 2.46 6.89
CA LEU A 22 23.38 2.56 5.79
C LEU A 22 22.66 2.51 4.43
N ALA A 23 21.74 1.56 4.26
CA ALA A 23 20.97 1.39 3.03
C ALA A 23 20.09 2.61 2.68
N GLY A 24 19.49 3.26 3.68
CA GLY A 24 18.61 4.41 3.50
C GLY A 24 19.31 5.78 3.45
N SER A 25 20.59 5.86 3.88
CA SER A 25 21.32 7.12 4.12
C SER A 25 21.29 8.10 2.95
N LYS A 26 21.42 7.62 1.71
CA LYS A 26 21.37 8.46 0.49
C LYS A 26 20.01 9.13 0.29
N LEU A 27 18.92 8.38 0.50
CA LEU A 27 17.55 8.90 0.38
C LEU A 27 17.23 9.85 1.52
N ASP A 28 17.63 9.50 2.74
CA ASP A 28 17.45 10.35 3.92
C ASP A 28 18.18 11.68 3.75
N ARG A 29 19.41 11.67 3.24
CA ARG A 29 20.18 12.89 2.97
C ARG A 29 19.55 13.75 1.88
N LYS A 30 19.07 13.13 0.79
CA LYS A 30 18.40 13.83 -0.32
C LYS A 30 17.05 14.43 0.11
N ALA A 31 16.31 13.75 0.98
CA ALA A 31 15.08 14.29 1.54
C ALA A 31 15.38 15.46 2.49
N ARG A 32 16.35 15.30 3.40
CA ARG A 32 16.76 16.36 4.34
C ARG A 32 17.27 17.61 3.64
N SER A 33 18.02 17.48 2.55
CA SER A 33 18.47 18.64 1.77
C SER A 33 17.32 19.43 1.15
N GLN A 34 16.13 18.83 1.02
CA GLN A 34 14.91 19.49 0.56
C GLN A 34 13.96 19.87 1.71
N GLY A 35 14.40 19.78 2.97
CA GLY A 35 13.53 19.97 4.13
C GLY A 35 12.44 18.90 4.30
N LYS A 36 12.58 17.75 3.63
CA LYS A 36 11.61 16.66 3.61
C LYS A 36 12.11 15.47 4.44
N ARG A 37 11.17 14.58 4.76
CA ARG A 37 11.46 13.29 5.41
C ARG A 37 11.16 12.15 4.45
N TYR A 38 12.12 11.24 4.32
CA TYR A 38 11.89 9.99 3.61
C TYR A 38 11.37 8.94 4.59
N GLU A 39 10.23 8.35 4.29
CA GLU A 39 9.68 7.22 5.04
C GLU A 39 9.44 6.06 4.09
N PHE A 40 10.03 4.91 4.41
CA PHE A 40 9.74 3.66 3.71
C PHE A 40 8.47 3.03 4.28
N ILE A 41 7.49 2.74 3.43
CA ILE A 41 6.24 2.07 3.81
C ILE A 41 6.34 0.60 3.39
N PHE A 42 6.14 -0.29 4.35
CA PHE A 42 6.06 -1.74 4.10
C PHE A 42 4.61 -2.17 4.25
N VAL A 43 4.09 -2.85 3.22
CA VAL A 43 2.70 -3.31 3.17
C VAL A 43 2.68 -4.77 3.60
N GLN A 44 1.83 -5.08 4.57
CA GLN A 44 1.58 -6.43 5.05
C GLN A 44 0.08 -6.60 5.31
N ALA A 45 -0.40 -7.85 5.35
CA ALA A 45 -1.76 -8.12 5.79
C ALA A 45 -1.85 -7.90 7.31
N ASP A 46 -2.77 -7.04 7.74
CA ASP A 46 -3.04 -6.73 9.14
C ASP A 46 -4.55 -6.53 9.34
N GLY A 47 -5.22 -7.50 9.97
CA GLY A 47 -6.67 -7.49 10.16
C GLY A 47 -7.14 -6.37 11.10
N GLU A 48 -6.37 -6.04 12.13
CA GLU A 48 -6.69 -4.97 13.08
C GLU A 48 -6.52 -3.58 12.45
N GLN A 49 -5.53 -3.43 11.57
CA GLN A 49 -5.39 -2.23 10.76
C GLN A 49 -6.55 -2.10 9.76
N LEU A 50 -6.93 -3.19 9.09
CA LEU A 50 -8.06 -3.18 8.15
C LEU A 50 -9.38 -2.83 8.83
N ARG A 51 -9.66 -3.36 10.03
CA ARG A 51 -10.84 -2.99 10.83
C ARG A 51 -10.90 -1.49 11.10
N ARG A 52 -9.80 -0.91 11.59
CA ARG A 52 -9.71 0.55 11.84
C ARG A 52 -9.89 1.38 10.57
N ILE A 53 -9.36 0.91 9.44
CA ILE A 53 -9.57 1.57 8.15
C ILE A 53 -11.05 1.51 7.75
N THR A 54 -11.73 0.37 7.94
CA THR A 54 -13.17 0.24 7.69
C THR A 54 -13.99 1.25 8.50
N ASP A 55 -13.66 1.44 9.78
CA ASP A 55 -14.31 2.43 10.63
C ASP A 55 -14.10 3.86 10.10
N ILE A 56 -12.86 4.23 9.76
CA ILE A 56 -12.54 5.55 9.20
C ILE A 56 -13.29 5.80 7.88
N VAL A 57 -13.34 4.79 7.01
CA VAL A 57 -14.02 4.87 5.71
C VAL A 57 -15.52 5.12 5.90
N ARG A 58 -16.14 4.43 6.88
CA ARG A 58 -17.55 4.61 7.23
C ARG A 58 -17.80 6.00 7.83
N ASP A 59 -17.02 6.39 8.83
CA ASP A 59 -17.25 7.63 9.60
C ASP A 59 -17.01 8.89 8.77
N ARG A 60 -16.08 8.82 7.81
CA ARG A 60 -15.78 9.93 6.89
C ARG A 60 -16.55 9.88 5.58
N ASN A 61 -17.48 8.93 5.45
CA ASN A 61 -18.26 8.70 4.22
C ASN A 61 -17.38 8.64 2.95
N VAL A 62 -16.26 7.92 3.04
CA VAL A 62 -15.34 7.76 1.91
C VAL A 62 -15.87 6.68 1.00
N HIS A 63 -16.22 7.04 -0.24
CA HIS A 63 -16.66 6.08 -1.25
C HIS A 63 -15.47 5.63 -2.11
N PRO A 64 -14.97 4.40 -1.94
CA PRO A 64 -13.92 3.89 -2.83
C PRO A 64 -14.47 3.79 -4.24
N ALA A 65 -13.67 4.18 -5.23
CA ALA A 65 -14.00 3.96 -6.63
C ALA A 65 -14.12 2.44 -6.88
N VAL A 66 -15.31 2.02 -7.29
CA VAL A 66 -15.62 0.65 -7.69
C VAL A 66 -16.01 0.70 -9.16
N ASP A 67 -15.46 -0.22 -9.95
CA ASP A 67 -15.84 -0.34 -11.35
C ASP A 67 -17.32 -0.72 -11.45
N PRO A 68 -18.12 -0.08 -12.32
CA PRO A 68 -19.55 -0.36 -12.43
C PRO A 68 -19.84 -1.79 -12.93
N HIS A 69 -18.88 -2.45 -13.60
CA HIS A 69 -19.05 -3.81 -14.07
C HIS A 69 -18.88 -4.80 -12.90
N MET A 70 -19.92 -5.57 -12.64
CA MET A 70 -19.92 -6.64 -11.66
C MET A 70 -19.79 -7.97 -12.38
N PHE A 71 -18.75 -8.74 -12.04
CA PHE A 71 -18.49 -10.03 -12.65
C PHE A 71 -18.97 -11.17 -11.75
N ARG A 72 -19.50 -12.25 -12.35
CA ARG A 72 -19.65 -13.52 -11.62
C ARG A 72 -18.31 -14.24 -11.58
N PHE A 73 -18.15 -15.17 -10.65
CA PHE A 73 -16.94 -16.00 -10.59
C PHE A 73 -16.68 -16.75 -11.91
N ASP A 74 -17.74 -17.18 -12.61
CA ASP A 74 -17.66 -17.82 -13.94
C ASP A 74 -16.99 -16.91 -14.99
N ASP A 75 -17.07 -15.59 -14.83
CA ASP A 75 -16.54 -14.58 -15.76
C ASP A 75 -15.14 -14.07 -15.36
N ILE A 76 -14.45 -14.74 -14.42
CA ILE A 76 -13.17 -14.25 -13.87
C ILE A 76 -12.10 -13.99 -14.93
N GLN A 77 -12.07 -14.80 -16.00
CA GLN A 77 -11.14 -14.63 -17.10
C GLN A 77 -11.37 -13.30 -17.84
N THR A 78 -12.63 -12.92 -18.01
CA THR A 78 -13.03 -11.65 -18.62
C THR A 78 -12.65 -10.48 -17.71
N ALA A 79 -12.90 -10.60 -16.41
CA ALA A 79 -12.52 -9.59 -15.42
C ALA A 79 -11.01 -9.33 -15.41
N LEU A 80 -10.19 -10.39 -15.45
CA LEU A 80 -8.73 -10.28 -15.49
C LEU A 80 -8.21 -9.63 -16.79
N LYS A 81 -8.81 -9.98 -17.95
CA LYS A 81 -8.50 -9.34 -19.23
C LYS A 81 -8.82 -7.85 -19.21
N LEU A 82 -9.92 -7.45 -18.57
CA LEU A 82 -10.28 -6.04 -18.41
C LEU A 82 -9.20 -5.28 -17.61
N VAL A 83 -8.74 -5.83 -16.48
CA VAL A 83 -7.66 -5.23 -15.67
C VAL A 83 -6.37 -5.07 -16.47
N ALA A 84 -5.98 -6.12 -17.21
CA ALA A 84 -4.77 -6.13 -18.02
C ALA A 84 -4.85 -5.14 -19.19
N GLY A 85 -5.98 -5.11 -19.90
CA GLY A 85 -6.21 -4.23 -21.05
C GLY A 85 -6.29 -2.75 -20.67
N MET A 86 -6.70 -2.43 -19.45
CA MET A 86 -6.70 -1.06 -18.92
C MET A 86 -5.31 -0.56 -18.50
N GLY A 87 -4.24 -1.36 -18.68
CA GLY A 87 -2.87 -0.95 -18.35
C GLY A 87 -2.68 -0.61 -16.88
N GLY A 88 -3.45 -1.26 -15.98
CA GLY A 88 -3.46 -0.96 -14.55
C GLY A 88 -4.25 0.29 -14.14
N ARG A 89 -4.98 0.93 -15.07
CA ARG A 89 -5.91 2.04 -14.80
C ARG A 89 -7.36 1.58 -14.85
N ALA A 90 -7.69 0.48 -14.19
CA ALA A 90 -9.09 0.24 -13.87
C ALA A 90 -9.62 1.48 -13.12
N SER A 91 -10.80 1.95 -13.47
CA SER A 91 -11.45 3.15 -12.89
C SER A 91 -11.91 2.92 -11.44
N GLY A 92 -11.16 2.13 -10.67
CA GLY A 92 -11.51 1.67 -9.35
C GLY A 92 -11.20 0.18 -9.14
N LYS A 93 -11.83 -0.38 -8.11
CA LYS A 93 -11.76 -1.80 -7.76
C LYS A 93 -12.81 -2.59 -8.54
N ILE A 94 -12.44 -3.70 -9.14
CA ILE A 94 -13.39 -4.65 -9.74
C ILE A 94 -13.90 -5.60 -8.65
N VAL A 95 -15.21 -5.83 -8.59
CA VAL A 95 -15.84 -6.74 -7.64
C VAL A 95 -16.33 -7.99 -8.37
N VAL A 96 -15.95 -9.16 -7.84
CA VAL A 96 -16.41 -10.47 -8.28
C VAL A 96 -17.39 -11.01 -7.24
N ARG A 97 -18.57 -11.44 -7.70
CA ARG A 97 -19.56 -12.12 -6.85
C ARG A 97 -19.45 -13.63 -7.04
N PHE A 98 -19.47 -14.32 -5.90
CA PHE A 98 -19.54 -15.79 -5.83
C PHE A 98 -21.01 -16.23 -5.82
#